data_AF-A0A934DYT3-F1
#
_entry.id   AF-A0A934DYT3-F1
#
_cell.length_a   1.000
_cell.length_b   1.000
_cell.length_c   1.000
_cell.angle_alpha   90.00
_cell.angle_beta   90.00
_cell.angle_gamma   90.00
#
_symmetry.space_group_name_H-M   'P 1'
#
loop_
_entity.id
_entity.type
_entity.pdbx_description
1 polymer ?
#
loop_
_entity_poly.entity_id
_entity_poly.type
_entity_poly.pdbx_seq_one_letter_code
_entity_poly.pdbx_strand_id
1 'polypeptide(L)'
;YRVLRNRAQKVDVRGAPAWIVGVDDAQVGQEDVALAFADVPSAGTRLVLAHQPRSADRLPQDAGVVCFSGHTHGGQIVLPGITERIARGVGQPYLRGLYEVRGNWLLVSSGLGYGRGGPAVRLRNPPEVVLVTLRAG
;
A
#
# COMPACT_ATOMS: atom_id res chain seq x y z
N TYR A 1 -8.15 17.26 9.56
CA TYR A 1 -7.50 16.46 8.50
C TYR A 1 -8.51 16.20 7.39
N ARG A 2 -8.06 15.94 6.16
CA ARG A 2 -8.94 15.55 5.04
C ARG A 2 -8.69 14.09 4.71
N VAL A 3 -9.77 13.30 4.57
CA VAL A 3 -9.68 11.91 4.12
C VAL A 3 -9.82 11.89 2.59
N LEU A 4 -8.91 11.20 1.91
CA LEU A 4 -8.93 11.02 0.47
C LEU A 4 -9.53 9.64 0.14
N ARG A 5 -10.85 9.59 -0.08
CA ARG A 5 -11.56 8.37 -0.51
C ARG A 5 -11.71 8.38 -2.02
N ASN A 6 -11.01 7.49 -2.71
CA ASN A 6 -10.93 7.45 -4.18
C ASN A 6 -10.72 8.84 -4.77
N ARG A 7 -9.77 9.58 -4.21
CA ARG A 7 -9.50 10.98 -4.54
C ARG A 7 -8.01 11.24 -4.46
N ALA A 8 -7.56 12.20 -5.24
CA ALA A 8 -6.21 12.70 -5.16
C ALA A 8 -6.15 14.16 -4.70
N GLN A 9 -5.00 14.53 -4.16
CA GLN A 9 -4.68 15.90 -3.82
C GLN A 9 -3.25 16.20 -4.24
N LYS A 10 -3.08 17.28 -5.00
CA LYS A 10 -1.76 17.88 -5.24
C LYS A 10 -1.27 18.55 -3.96
N VAL A 11 -0.02 18.29 -3.61
CA VAL A 11 0.70 18.89 -2.50
C VAL A 11 2.01 19.49 -3.01
N ASP A 12 2.48 20.52 -2.34
CA ASP A 12 3.82 21.06 -2.55
C ASP A 12 4.76 20.52 -1.47
N VAL A 13 5.86 19.90 -1.89
CA VAL A 13 6.90 19.40 -0.99
C VAL A 13 8.17 20.16 -1.30
N ARG A 14 8.44 21.21 -0.52
CA ARG A 14 9.65 22.05 -0.67
C ARG A 14 9.79 22.66 -2.08
N GLY A 15 8.69 23.13 -2.66
CA GLY A 15 8.63 23.70 -4.01
C GLY A 15 8.50 22.68 -5.14
N ALA A 16 8.47 21.38 -4.83
CA ALA A 16 8.26 20.32 -5.80
C ALA A 16 6.80 19.79 -5.71
N PRO A 17 6.04 19.78 -6.82
CA PRO A 17 4.69 19.24 -6.80
C PRO A 17 4.71 17.72 -6.68
N ALA A 18 3.87 17.19 -5.80
CA ALA A 18 3.58 15.76 -5.69
C ALA A 18 2.07 15.52 -5.59
N TRP A 19 1.62 14.35 -6.01
CA TRP A 19 0.24 13.92 -5.87
C TRP A 19 0.14 12.83 -4.82
N ILE A 20 -0.74 13.03 -3.84
CA ILE A 20 -1.17 11.98 -2.92
C ILE A 20 -2.50 11.44 -3.43
N VAL A 21 -2.54 10.15 -3.76
CA VAL A 21 -3.71 9.46 -4.30
C VAL A 21 -4.22 8.51 -3.23
N GLY A 22 -5.41 8.76 -2.69
CA GLY A 22 -6.06 7.88 -1.74
C GLY A 22 -7.02 6.92 -2.45
N VAL A 23 -6.78 5.62 -2.30
CA VAL A 23 -7.68 4.55 -2.75
C VAL A 23 -8.42 4.01 -1.52
N ASP A 24 -9.75 3.96 -1.59
CA ASP A 24 -10.57 3.48 -0.49
C ASP A 24 -10.41 1.96 -0.27
N ASP A 25 -10.95 1.43 0.82
CA ASP A 25 -10.63 0.07 1.28
C ASP A 25 -11.27 -1.02 0.41
N ALA A 26 -10.42 -1.83 -0.22
CA ALA A 26 -10.79 -3.00 -1.00
C ALA A 26 -11.56 -4.05 -0.18
N GLN A 27 -11.32 -4.13 1.13
CA GLN A 27 -11.96 -5.13 2.00
C GLN A 27 -13.48 -4.97 2.07
N VAL A 28 -13.94 -3.72 2.00
CA VAL A 28 -15.37 -3.37 2.00
C VAL A 28 -15.91 -3.10 0.60
N GLY A 29 -15.09 -3.37 -0.45
CA GLY A 29 -15.48 -3.21 -1.85
C GLY A 29 -15.68 -1.76 -2.30
N GLN A 30 -15.11 -0.79 -1.57
CA GLN A 30 -15.29 0.64 -1.87
C GLN A 30 -14.17 1.22 -2.73
N GLU A 31 -13.13 0.44 -3.06
CA GLU A 31 -12.04 0.93 -3.88
C GLU A 31 -12.50 1.29 -5.30
N ASP A 32 -12.08 2.46 -5.77
CA ASP A 32 -12.26 2.91 -7.15
C ASP A 32 -10.98 3.61 -7.61
N VAL A 33 -10.10 2.85 -8.24
CA VAL A 33 -8.81 3.35 -8.74
C VAL A 33 -9.01 4.34 -9.88
N ALA A 34 -9.99 4.12 -10.76
CA ALA A 34 -10.22 5.02 -11.89
C ALA A 34 -10.62 6.40 -11.38
N LEU A 35 -11.54 6.46 -10.42
CA LEU A 35 -11.95 7.71 -9.77
C LEU A 35 -10.79 8.36 -9.00
N ALA A 36 -9.98 7.57 -8.28
CA ALA A 36 -8.83 8.09 -7.54
C ALA A 36 -7.81 8.80 -8.43
N PHE A 37 -7.66 8.36 -9.68
CA PHE A 37 -6.71 8.89 -10.65
C PHE A 37 -7.32 9.89 -11.65
N ALA A 38 -8.63 10.16 -11.60
CA ALA A 38 -9.33 10.94 -12.62
C ALA A 38 -8.68 12.31 -12.93
N ASP A 39 -8.22 13.01 -11.89
CA ASP A 39 -7.57 14.32 -12.01
C ASP A 39 -6.04 14.26 -11.88
N VAL A 40 -5.46 13.06 -11.82
CA VAL A 40 -4.02 12.86 -11.59
C VAL A 40 -3.28 12.81 -12.93
N PRO A 41 -2.27 13.67 -13.15
CA PRO A 41 -1.46 13.62 -14.35
C PRO A 41 -0.79 12.26 -14.55
N SER A 42 -0.53 11.90 -15.81
CA SER A 42 0.17 10.65 -16.16
C SER A 42 1.68 10.66 -15.85
N ALA A 43 2.23 11.80 -15.42
CA ALA A 43 3.63 12.01 -15.13
C ALA A 43 3.86 12.74 -13.79
N GLY A 44 5.10 12.73 -13.31
CA GLY A 44 5.53 13.36 -12.06
C GLY A 44 5.34 12.47 -10.83
N THR A 45 5.71 13.01 -9.66
CA THR A 45 5.69 12.30 -8.37
C THR A 45 4.27 11.99 -7.93
N ARG A 46 3.94 10.69 -7.87
CA ARG A 46 2.62 10.19 -7.46
C ARG A 46 2.78 9.10 -6.41
N LEU A 47 2.22 9.37 -5.23
CA LEU A 47 2.27 8.49 -4.08
C LEU A 47 0.84 8.00 -3.80
N VAL A 48 0.64 6.69 -3.86
CA VAL A 48 -0.64 6.06 -3.61
C VAL A 48 -0.69 5.58 -2.17
N LEU A 49 -1.79 5.87 -1.48
CA LEU A 49 -2.10 5.33 -0.16
C LEU A 49 -3.31 4.41 -0.31
N ALA A 50 -3.12 3.13 -0.06
CA ALA A 50 -4.18 2.13 -0.10
C ALA A 50 -4.05 1.23 1.13
N HIS A 51 -5.15 1.01 1.88
CA HIS A 51 -5.10 0.16 3.07
C HIS A 51 -4.64 -1.27 2.72
N GLN A 52 -5.31 -1.84 1.71
CA GLN A 52 -5.12 -3.21 1.21
C GLN A 52 -4.01 -3.25 0.14
N PRO A 53 -2.97 -4.09 0.31
CA PRO A 53 -1.90 -4.23 -0.68
C PRO A 53 -2.38 -4.68 -2.06
N ARG A 54 -3.49 -5.42 -2.13
CA ARG A 54 -4.05 -5.94 -3.39
C ARG A 54 -4.60 -4.86 -4.31
N SER A 55 -4.89 -3.67 -3.78
CA SER A 55 -5.25 -2.53 -4.63
C SER A 55 -4.14 -2.20 -5.64
N ALA A 56 -2.89 -2.60 -5.37
CA ALA A 56 -1.79 -2.50 -6.33
C ALA A 56 -2.03 -3.24 -7.64
N ASP A 57 -2.77 -4.35 -7.62
CA ASP A 57 -3.12 -5.14 -8.83
C ASP A 57 -4.06 -4.39 -9.77
N ARG A 58 -4.72 -3.34 -9.27
CA ARG A 58 -5.67 -2.51 -10.02
C ARG A 58 -5.07 -1.17 -10.45
N LEU A 59 -3.85 -0.86 -10.04
CA LEU A 59 -3.19 0.39 -10.42
C LEU A 59 -2.89 0.41 -11.92
N PRO A 60 -2.87 1.61 -12.54
CA PRO A 60 -2.43 1.76 -13.91
C PRO A 60 -1.03 1.16 -14.10
N GLN A 61 -0.87 0.36 -15.15
CA GLN A 61 0.38 -0.34 -15.42
C GLN A 61 1.47 0.65 -15.84
N ASP A 62 2.72 0.39 -15.45
CA ASP A 62 3.91 1.16 -15.81
C ASP A 62 3.76 2.66 -15.54
N ALA A 63 2.96 3.01 -14.54
CA ALA A 63 2.59 4.37 -14.24
C ALA A 63 3.67 5.10 -13.43
N GLY A 64 4.72 4.42 -12.98
CA GLY A 64 5.80 5.02 -12.20
C GLY A 64 5.31 5.55 -10.84
N VAL A 65 4.29 4.91 -10.25
CA VAL A 65 3.79 5.28 -8.92
C VAL A 65 4.46 4.47 -7.82
N VAL A 66 4.42 5.01 -6.61
CA VAL A 66 4.78 4.28 -5.38
C VAL A 66 3.54 4.13 -4.51
N CYS A 67 3.11 2.91 -4.26
CA CYS A 67 1.98 2.58 -3.41
C CYS A 67 2.45 2.17 -2.01
N PHE A 68 1.83 2.75 -0.99
CA PHE A 68 2.05 2.40 0.41
C PHE A 68 0.81 1.72 0.97
N SER A 69 1.01 0.54 1.53
CA SER A 69 -0.05 -0.28 2.11
C SER A 69 0.33 -0.92 3.43
N GLY A 70 -0.68 -1.48 4.09
CA GLY A 70 -0.53 -2.22 5.34
C GLY A 70 -1.50 -3.39 5.35
N HIS A 71 -2.43 -3.38 6.30
CA HIS A 71 -3.53 -4.34 6.46
C HIS A 71 -3.13 -5.78 6.86
N THR A 72 -2.07 -6.33 6.30
CA THR A 72 -1.67 -7.73 6.48
C THR A 72 -0.98 -8.02 7.80
N HIS A 73 -0.53 -6.97 8.50
CA HIS A 73 0.32 -7.05 9.68
C HIS A 73 1.55 -7.95 9.48
N GLY A 74 2.07 -8.06 8.25
CA GLY A 74 3.19 -8.95 7.91
C GLY A 74 2.90 -10.44 8.10
N GLY A 75 1.63 -10.85 8.16
CA GLY A 75 1.24 -12.22 8.47
C GLY A 75 1.43 -12.60 9.94
N GLN A 76 1.64 -11.62 10.84
CA GLN A 76 1.72 -11.63 12.31
C GLN A 76 2.46 -12.79 13.02
N ILE A 77 2.14 -14.04 12.69
CA ILE A 77 2.82 -15.27 13.05
C ILE A 77 3.43 -15.87 11.78
N VAL A 78 4.76 -15.78 11.66
CA VAL A 78 5.48 -16.25 10.48
C VAL A 78 6.07 -17.63 10.74
N LEU A 79 5.49 -18.63 10.08
CA LEU A 79 6.02 -19.97 9.95
C LEU A 79 6.67 -20.09 8.57
N PRO A 80 8.00 -20.25 8.47
CA PRO A 80 8.71 -20.27 7.19
C PRO A 80 8.06 -21.20 6.16
N GLY A 81 7.67 -20.67 5.00
CA GLY A 81 7.08 -21.42 3.89
C GLY A 81 5.60 -21.80 4.06
N ILE A 82 5.02 -21.64 5.26
CA ILE A 82 3.61 -21.92 5.53
C ILE A 82 2.81 -20.62 5.43
N THR A 83 3.21 -19.57 6.13
CA THR A 83 2.46 -18.30 6.19
C THR A 83 2.27 -17.69 4.81
N GLU A 84 3.32 -17.64 4.00
CA GLU A 84 3.26 -17.10 2.63
C GLU A 84 2.40 -17.96 1.70
N ARG A 85 2.42 -19.28 1.88
CA ARG A 85 1.61 -20.22 1.09
C ARG A 85 0.12 -20.09 1.42
N ILE A 86 -0.22 -19.98 2.70
CA ILE A 86 -1.61 -19.73 3.13
C ILE A 86 -2.08 -18.38 2.59
N ALA A 87 -1.27 -17.33 2.76
CA ALA A 87 -1.60 -15.99 2.28
C ALA A 87 -1.85 -15.98 0.76
N ARG A 88 -0.98 -16.61 -0.04
CA ARG A 88 -1.21 -16.81 -1.48
C ARG A 88 -2.48 -17.62 -1.77
N GLY A 89 -2.74 -18.69 -1.02
CA GLY A 89 -3.92 -19.53 -1.18
C GLY A 89 -5.25 -18.79 -0.95
N VAL A 90 -5.25 -17.73 -0.13
CA VAL A 90 -6.41 -16.84 0.08
C VAL A 90 -6.34 -15.57 -0.78
N GLY A 91 -5.46 -15.56 -1.78
CA GLY A 91 -5.32 -14.46 -2.73
C GLY A 91 -4.71 -13.20 -2.12
N GLN A 92 -3.85 -13.30 -1.10
CA GLN A 92 -3.09 -12.21 -0.48
C GLN A 92 -1.58 -12.43 -0.67
N PRO A 93 -1.02 -12.19 -1.87
CA PRO A 93 0.38 -12.48 -2.16
C PRO A 93 1.37 -11.51 -1.50
N TYR A 94 0.92 -10.33 -1.09
CA TYR A 94 1.75 -9.28 -0.50
C TYR A 94 1.54 -9.24 1.00
N LEU A 95 2.59 -9.53 1.79
CA LEU A 95 2.52 -9.58 3.25
C LEU A 95 3.34 -8.46 3.91
N ARG A 96 4.59 -8.25 3.50
CA ARG A 96 5.44 -7.17 4.02
C ARG A 96 6.63 -6.94 3.10
N GLY A 97 7.20 -5.73 3.14
CA GLY A 97 8.36 -5.36 2.35
C GLY A 97 8.00 -4.70 1.03
N LEU A 98 8.99 -4.63 0.14
CA LEU A 98 8.89 -3.95 -1.15
C LEU A 98 8.63 -4.97 -2.28
N TYR A 99 7.66 -4.65 -3.14
CA TYR A 99 7.25 -5.46 -4.27
C TYR A 99 7.22 -4.59 -5.53
N GLU A 100 7.50 -5.22 -6.67
CA GLU A 100 7.20 -4.66 -7.98
C GLU A 100 5.89 -5.28 -8.47
N VAL A 101 4.90 -4.43 -8.78
CA VAL A 101 3.55 -4.85 -9.19
C VAL A 101 3.14 -3.99 -10.38
N ARG A 102 2.93 -4.63 -11.54
CA ARG A 102 2.50 -3.95 -12.77
C ARG A 102 3.43 -2.78 -13.17
N GLY A 103 4.74 -2.93 -12.98
CA GLY A 103 5.73 -1.88 -13.24
C GLY A 103 5.71 -0.70 -12.27
N ASN A 104 5.05 -0.85 -11.11
CA ASN A 104 5.01 0.12 -10.04
C ASN A 104 5.61 -0.46 -8.76
N TRP A 105 5.99 0.41 -7.83
CA TRP A 105 6.45 -0.01 -6.51
C TRP A 105 5.28 -0.13 -5.53
N LEU A 106 5.26 -1.20 -4.74
CA LEU A 106 4.36 -1.41 -3.60
C LEU A 106 5.20 -1.67 -2.34
N LEU A 107 5.08 -0.81 -1.35
CA LEU A 107 5.64 -1.02 -0.01
C LEU A 107 4.52 -1.43 0.95
N VAL A 108 4.63 -2.62 1.54
CA VAL A 108 3.71 -3.12 2.56
C VAL A 108 4.39 -3.11 3.91
N SER A 109 3.91 -2.27 4.83
CA SER A 109 4.43 -2.28 6.20
C SER A 109 3.76 -3.34 7.06
N SER A 110 4.54 -3.95 7.94
CA SER A 110 4.04 -4.85 9.00
C SER A 110 3.27 -4.11 10.10
N GLY A 111 3.40 -2.77 10.15
CA GLY A 111 2.77 -1.91 11.15
C GLY A 111 3.19 -2.19 12.58
N LEU A 112 2.65 -1.42 13.52
CA LEU A 112 2.97 -1.53 14.94
C LEU A 112 2.04 -2.48 15.72
N GLY A 113 0.75 -2.46 15.37
CA GLY A 113 -0.31 -3.15 16.13
C GLY A 113 -0.68 -4.53 15.60
N TYR A 114 -1.72 -5.12 16.16
CA TYR A 114 -2.21 -6.46 15.82
C TYR A 114 -3.45 -6.39 14.93
N GLY A 115 -3.72 -7.46 14.19
CA GLY A 115 -4.96 -7.60 13.44
C GLY A 115 -6.17 -7.63 14.39
N ARG A 116 -7.22 -6.89 14.07
CA ARG A 116 -8.45 -6.87 14.88
C ARG A 116 -9.10 -8.25 14.83
N GLY A 117 -9.27 -8.89 15.99
CA GLY A 117 -9.78 -10.26 16.09
C GLY A 117 -8.72 -11.37 15.94
N GLY A 118 -7.45 -11.01 15.73
CA GLY A 118 -6.32 -11.94 15.78
C GLY A 118 -5.71 -12.02 17.19
N PRO A 119 -4.84 -13.01 17.45
CA PRO A 119 -4.10 -13.08 18.71
C PRO A 119 -3.24 -11.83 18.90
N ALA A 120 -3.16 -11.28 20.11
CA ALA A 120 -2.29 -10.14 20.42
C ALA A 120 -0.81 -10.54 20.54
N VAL A 121 -0.33 -11.40 19.63
CA VAL A 121 1.01 -12.00 19.62
C VAL A 121 1.61 -11.87 18.25
N ARG A 122 2.91 -11.54 18.20
CA ARG A 122 3.74 -11.53 17.00
C ARG A 122 4.84 -12.58 17.15
N LEU A 123 5.07 -13.37 16.11
CA LEU A 123 6.15 -14.34 16.06
C LEU A 123 6.89 -14.20 14.72
N ARG A 124 8.21 -13.96 14.77
CA ARG A 124 9.07 -13.77 13.59
C ARG A 124 8.58 -12.65 12.63
N ASN A 125 7.86 -11.68 13.18
CA ASN A 125 7.36 -10.50 12.48
C ASN A 125 7.29 -9.30 13.43
N PRO A 126 8.43 -8.65 13.72
CA PRO A 126 8.47 -7.55 14.67
C PRO A 126 7.59 -6.36 14.21
N PRO A 127 7.12 -5.52 15.14
CA PRO A 127 6.55 -4.22 14.80
C PRO A 127 7.48 -3.40 13.91
N GLU A 128 6.92 -2.64 12.97
CA GLU A 128 7.71 -1.92 11.96
C GLU A 128 7.19 -0.50 11.76
N VAL A 129 8.14 0.43 11.61
CA VAL A 129 7.93 1.77 11.03
C VAL A 129 8.87 1.89 9.85
N VAL A 130 8.33 2.23 8.68
CA VAL A 130 9.14 2.39 7.47
C VAL A 130 9.41 3.88 7.22
N LEU A 131 10.68 4.23 7.09
CA LEU A 131 11.12 5.56 6.65
C LEU A 131 11.49 5.51 5.18
N VAL A 132 10.78 6.28 4.35
CA VAL A 132 11.04 6.39 2.92
C VAL A 132 11.55 7.79 2.60
N THR A 133 12.65 7.86 1.87
CA THR A 133 13.23 9.12 1.39
C THR A 133 13.02 9.24 -0.11
N LEU A 134 12.29 10.28 -0.53
CA LEU A 134 12.18 10.65 -1.93
C LEU A 134 13.35 11.55 -2.31
N ARG A 135 13.97 11.29 -3.46
CA ARG A 135 15.08 12.08 -4.01
C ARG A 135 14.69 12.55 -5.41
N ALA A 136 15.10 13.78 -5.75
CA ALA A 136 15.07 14.23 -7.13
C ALA A 136 16.05 13.37 -7.95
N GLY A 137 15.65 13.02 -9.17
CA GLY A 137 16.53 12.44 -10.18
C GLY A 137 17.38 13.49 -10.86
#